data_AF-G4H9I0-F1
#
_entry.id   AF-G4H9I0-F1
#
_cell.length_a   1.000
_cell.length_b   1.000
_cell.length_c   1.000
_cell.angle_alpha   90.00
_cell.angle_beta   90.00
_cell.angle_gamma   90.00
#
_symmetry.space_group_name_H-M   'P 1'
#
loop_
_entity.id
_entity.type
_entity.pdbx_description
1 polymer ?
#
loop_
_entity_poly.entity_id
_entity_poly.type
_entity_poly.pdbx_seq_one_letter_code
_entity_poly.pdbx_strand_id
1 'polypeptide(L)'
;MKTLSFYAKQITIGNRAYQILVPQFLLNHMYVGEFRKNDFMIFSNGHGLKMLASKLVLISRNVDKILYLPIRDNPLTEYLQRWFWDSSNNDLVLYHHSLQFNINEWKEIRENLKGYKDKVTYNINEEEYTEVPQKEYDRFRYRENKDGLHIKRKYETVFFEGSAKVFSIMSGRLIPLSEEKCQLFGDVSGKKMLEIGCGNGQSLQYHGERQASELWGIDISEKQIEKAKQHLTACGLSANLIRSPMEEECGIPEDYFDFVYSIYAIGWTTDLEGTFSRIASYLKKEGVFIFSWSHPIHKCVVEENNRFVLNKRYFDESWYPVSPDFCQGDLTLSDRKLSTYINALAKAGFVIEQMIEETDSEIIQMQDENNNFVKRAKMFPVTFVIKARKL
;
A
#
# COMPACT_ATOMS: atom_id res chain seq x y z
N MET A 1 -12.53 17.63 -3.11
CA MET A 1 -13.84 17.00 -3.42
C MET A 1 -13.83 16.44 -4.83
N LYS A 2 -14.23 15.18 -5.01
CA LYS A 2 -14.31 14.48 -6.29
C LYS A 2 -15.74 14.04 -6.54
N THR A 3 -16.20 14.23 -7.78
CA THR A 3 -17.52 13.75 -8.20
C THR A 3 -17.38 12.33 -8.75
N LEU A 4 -18.06 11.38 -8.12
CA LEU A 4 -18.14 10.00 -8.59
C LEU A 4 -19.50 9.74 -9.25
N SER A 5 -19.47 9.05 -10.39
CA SER A 5 -20.66 8.71 -11.18
C SER A 5 -21.00 7.22 -11.04
N PHE A 6 -22.27 6.93 -10.79
CA PHE A 6 -22.81 5.57 -10.64
C PHE A 6 -24.04 5.38 -11.51
N TYR A 7 -24.30 4.14 -11.91
CA TYR A 7 -25.63 3.70 -12.33
C TYR A 7 -26.44 3.36 -11.08
N ALA A 8 -27.67 3.84 -10.97
CA ALA A 8 -28.52 3.61 -9.79
C ALA A 8 -29.80 2.87 -10.18
N LYS A 9 -29.96 1.61 -9.80
CA LYS A 9 -31.14 0.81 -10.15
C LYS A 9 -31.92 0.40 -8.91
N GLN A 10 -33.24 0.62 -8.94
CA GLN A 10 -34.15 0.00 -7.99
C GLN A 10 -34.53 -1.41 -8.45
N ILE A 11 -34.36 -2.41 -7.59
CA ILE A 11 -34.78 -3.79 -7.83
C ILE A 11 -35.72 -4.23 -6.72
N THR A 12 -36.90 -4.72 -7.10
CA THR A 12 -37.91 -5.20 -6.16
C THR A 12 -37.98 -6.73 -6.21
N ILE A 13 -37.80 -7.38 -5.06
CA ILE A 13 -37.93 -8.83 -4.88
C ILE A 13 -38.99 -9.08 -3.80
N GLY A 14 -40.12 -9.67 -4.19
CA GLY A 14 -41.29 -9.80 -3.32
C GLY A 14 -41.74 -8.43 -2.78
N ASN A 15 -41.70 -8.26 -1.46
CA ASN A 15 -42.11 -7.02 -0.78
C ASN A 15 -40.92 -6.08 -0.44
N ARG A 16 -39.70 -6.39 -0.90
CA ARG A 16 -38.49 -5.61 -0.61
C ARG A 16 -38.03 -4.88 -1.85
N ALA A 17 -37.62 -3.62 -1.70
CA ALA A 17 -37.02 -2.81 -2.76
C ALA A 17 -35.59 -2.42 -2.36
N TYR A 18 -34.65 -2.67 -3.26
CA TYR A 18 -33.22 -2.38 -3.08
C TYR A 18 -32.76 -1.33 -4.07
N GLN A 19 -32.06 -0.32 -3.58
CA GLN A 19 -31.44 0.72 -4.41
C GLN A 19 -29.97 0.39 -4.59
N ILE A 20 -29.55 0.03 -5.81
CA ILE A 20 -28.21 -0.48 -6.08
C ILE A 20 -27.43 0.52 -6.90
N LEU A 21 -26.26 0.87 -6.40
CA LEU A 21 -25.28 1.72 -7.06
C LEU A 21 -24.19 0.85 -7.71
N VAL A 22 -23.88 1.12 -8.96
CA VAL A 22 -22.80 0.45 -9.72
C VAL A 22 -21.87 1.51 -10.31
N PRO A 23 -20.55 1.45 -10.08
CA PRO A 23 -19.61 2.42 -10.63
C PRO A 23 -19.70 2.58 -12.16
N GLN A 24 -19.60 3.82 -12.66
CA GLN A 24 -19.42 4.08 -14.10
C GLN A 24 -17.95 4.11 -14.53
N PHE A 25 -17.03 3.82 -13.62
CA PHE A 25 -15.59 3.84 -13.82
C PHE A 25 -15.00 2.46 -13.58
N LEU A 26 -13.85 2.20 -14.20
CA LEU A 26 -13.12 0.95 -14.02
C LEU A 26 -12.47 0.91 -12.62
N LEU A 27 -12.45 -0.28 -12.04
CA LEU A 27 -11.79 -0.60 -10.77
C LEU A 27 -10.65 -1.59 -11.02
N ASN A 28 -9.76 -1.22 -11.95
CA ASN A 28 -8.61 -2.03 -12.32
C ASN A 28 -7.68 -2.20 -11.11
N HIS A 29 -7.01 -3.34 -11.03
CA HIS A 29 -6.09 -3.67 -9.93
C HIS A 29 -6.74 -3.76 -8.55
N MET A 30 -8.06 -3.98 -8.47
CA MET A 30 -8.75 -4.31 -7.23
C MET A 30 -9.20 -5.76 -7.26
N TYR A 31 -8.85 -6.49 -6.21
CA TYR A 31 -9.11 -7.91 -6.07
C TYR A 31 -9.61 -8.19 -4.66
N VAL A 32 -10.59 -9.08 -4.54
CA VAL A 32 -11.05 -9.57 -3.25
C VAL A 32 -11.21 -11.08 -3.33
N GLY A 33 -10.53 -11.78 -2.43
CA GLY A 33 -10.47 -13.23 -2.45
C GLY A 33 -10.33 -13.80 -1.06
N GLU A 34 -10.65 -15.08 -0.97
CA GLU A 34 -10.48 -15.86 0.25
C GLU A 34 -9.00 -16.23 0.38
N PHE A 35 -8.32 -15.72 1.41
CA PHE A 35 -6.91 -16.02 1.67
C PHE A 35 -6.75 -17.28 2.52
N ARG A 36 -7.65 -17.46 3.50
CA ARG A 36 -7.82 -18.69 4.30
C ARG A 36 -9.31 -18.94 4.45
N LYS A 37 -9.69 -20.16 4.85
CA LYS A 37 -11.11 -20.51 5.02
C LYS A 37 -11.83 -19.50 5.93
N ASN A 38 -12.84 -18.80 5.39
CA ASN A 38 -13.59 -17.71 6.02
C ASN A 38 -12.78 -16.44 6.37
N ASP A 39 -11.64 -16.23 5.72
CA ASP A 39 -10.78 -15.05 5.89
C ASP A 39 -10.53 -14.40 4.52
N PHE A 40 -10.97 -13.14 4.39
CA PHE A 40 -11.02 -12.44 3.11
C PHE A 40 -10.01 -11.31 3.09
N MET A 41 -9.27 -11.21 2.00
CA MET A 41 -8.30 -10.16 1.78
C MET A 41 -8.65 -9.37 0.52
N ILE A 42 -8.55 -8.05 0.64
CA ILE A 42 -8.58 -7.14 -0.49
C ILE A 42 -7.14 -6.85 -0.89
N PHE A 43 -6.81 -7.04 -2.16
CA PHE A 43 -5.57 -6.57 -2.74
C PHE A 43 -5.85 -5.46 -3.73
N SER A 44 -5.12 -4.36 -3.57
CA SER A 44 -5.10 -3.31 -4.56
C SER A 44 -3.81 -2.50 -4.50
N ASN A 45 -3.53 -1.71 -5.54
CA ASN A 45 -2.47 -0.71 -5.48
C ASN A 45 -2.92 0.49 -4.62
N GLY A 46 -2.02 1.41 -4.31
CA GLY A 46 -2.32 2.57 -3.46
C GLY A 46 -3.49 3.42 -3.98
N HIS A 47 -3.61 3.61 -5.31
CA HIS A 47 -4.75 4.30 -5.92
C HIS A 47 -6.08 3.55 -5.68
N GLY A 48 -6.10 2.24 -5.91
CA GLY A 48 -7.29 1.41 -5.74
C GLY A 48 -7.74 1.31 -4.28
N LEU A 49 -6.82 1.29 -3.31
CA LEU A 49 -7.17 1.34 -1.89
C LEU A 49 -7.82 2.67 -1.48
N LYS A 50 -7.29 3.83 -1.94
CA LYS A 50 -7.95 5.13 -1.75
C LYS A 50 -9.31 5.19 -2.43
N MET A 51 -9.40 4.61 -3.64
CA MET A 51 -10.67 4.45 -4.30
C MET A 51 -11.62 3.66 -3.41
N LEU A 52 -11.26 2.50 -2.87
CA LEU A 52 -12.13 1.74 -1.97
C LEU A 52 -12.53 2.55 -0.72
N ALA A 53 -11.59 3.30 -0.12
CA ALA A 53 -11.88 4.18 1.02
C ALA A 53 -13.02 5.17 0.71
N SER A 54 -12.97 5.87 -0.44
CA SER A 54 -14.07 6.75 -0.85
C SER A 54 -15.44 6.06 -0.98
N LYS A 55 -15.48 4.75 -1.28
CA LYS A 55 -16.73 3.98 -1.43
C LYS A 55 -17.30 3.59 -0.08
N LEU A 56 -16.44 3.30 0.89
CA LEU A 56 -16.85 3.11 2.28
C LEU A 56 -17.45 4.41 2.85
N VAL A 57 -16.88 5.57 2.54
CA VAL A 57 -17.48 6.87 2.88
C VAL A 57 -18.84 7.05 2.20
N LEU A 58 -18.95 6.74 0.90
CA LEU A 58 -20.23 6.83 0.19
C LEU A 58 -21.33 6.02 0.88
N ILE A 59 -21.07 4.75 1.18
CA ILE A 59 -22.07 3.87 1.78
C ILE A 59 -22.38 4.28 3.23
N SER A 60 -21.41 4.84 3.95
CA SER A 60 -21.64 5.36 5.32
C SER A 60 -22.68 6.50 5.36
N ARG A 61 -22.80 7.26 4.27
CA ARG A 61 -23.73 8.40 4.14
C ARG A 61 -25.05 8.04 3.48
N ASN A 62 -25.08 6.91 2.76
CA ASN A 62 -26.20 6.46 1.97
C ASN A 62 -26.64 5.08 2.47
N VAL A 63 -27.06 5.04 3.73
CA VAL A 63 -27.39 3.79 4.45
C VAL A 63 -28.59 3.04 3.86
N ASP A 64 -29.36 3.67 2.99
CA ASP A 64 -30.49 3.11 2.24
C ASP A 64 -30.06 2.50 0.89
N LYS A 65 -28.78 2.54 0.53
CA LYS A 65 -28.24 2.04 -0.73
C LYS A 65 -27.38 0.79 -0.54
N ILE A 66 -27.24 0.03 -1.62
CA ILE A 66 -26.28 -1.07 -1.76
C ILE A 66 -25.28 -0.66 -2.83
N LEU A 67 -23.98 -0.74 -2.54
CA LEU A 67 -22.94 -0.45 -3.51
C LEU A 67 -22.34 -1.76 -4.03
N TYR A 68 -22.50 -2.01 -5.33
CA TYR A 68 -21.98 -3.18 -6.02
C TYR A 68 -20.77 -2.81 -6.87
N LEU A 69 -19.64 -3.46 -6.62
CA LEU A 69 -18.38 -3.30 -7.34
C LEU A 69 -18.13 -4.56 -8.18
N PRO A 70 -18.35 -4.52 -9.50
CA PRO A 70 -18.19 -5.66 -10.40
C PRO A 70 -16.72 -5.87 -10.75
N ILE A 71 -15.95 -6.42 -9.82
CA ILE A 71 -14.49 -6.60 -9.95
C ILE A 71 -14.08 -8.05 -10.20
N ARG A 72 -15.02 -9.02 -10.15
CA ARG A 72 -14.71 -10.44 -10.30
C ARG A 72 -13.93 -10.78 -11.58
N ASP A 73 -14.25 -10.10 -12.67
CA ASP A 73 -13.65 -10.40 -13.97
C ASP A 73 -12.30 -9.67 -14.17
N ASN A 74 -11.81 -8.91 -13.17
CA ASN A 74 -10.45 -8.38 -13.20
C ASN A 74 -9.44 -9.53 -13.26
N PRO A 75 -8.48 -9.53 -14.21
CA PRO A 75 -7.52 -10.62 -14.35
C PRO A 75 -6.62 -10.69 -13.12
N LEU A 76 -6.69 -11.81 -12.40
CA LEU A 76 -5.78 -12.08 -11.30
C LEU A 76 -4.34 -12.19 -11.81
N THR A 77 -3.42 -11.53 -11.14
CA THR A 77 -2.00 -11.72 -11.39
C THR A 77 -1.58 -13.13 -10.97
N GLU A 78 -0.53 -13.68 -11.58
CA GLU A 78 0.01 -14.99 -11.22
C GLU A 78 0.40 -15.06 -9.73
N TYR A 79 0.79 -13.92 -9.13
CA TYR A 79 1.02 -13.79 -7.69
C TYR A 79 -0.27 -14.03 -6.91
N LEU A 80 -1.35 -13.31 -7.21
CA LEU A 80 -2.61 -13.41 -6.45
C LEU A 80 -3.29 -14.78 -6.61
N GLN A 81 -3.15 -15.42 -7.78
CA GLN A 81 -3.67 -16.76 -8.02
C GLN A 81 -3.09 -17.81 -7.05
N ARG A 82 -1.82 -17.63 -6.62
CA ARG A 82 -1.14 -18.51 -5.66
C ARG A 82 -1.53 -18.24 -4.21
N TRP A 83 -2.07 -17.05 -3.92
CA TRP A 83 -2.39 -16.59 -2.57
C TRP A 83 -3.88 -16.71 -2.24
N PHE A 84 -4.77 -16.58 -3.22
CA PHE A 84 -6.18 -16.86 -3.02
C PHE A 84 -6.41 -18.38 -2.96
N TRP A 85 -7.00 -18.82 -1.84
CA TRP A 85 -7.35 -20.22 -1.57
C TRP A 85 -8.18 -20.85 -2.68
N ASP A 86 -9.10 -20.09 -3.28
CA ASP A 86 -9.96 -20.54 -4.36
C ASP A 86 -9.46 -20.13 -5.77
N SER A 87 -8.27 -19.53 -5.84
CA SER A 87 -7.64 -18.98 -7.06
C SER A 87 -8.58 -18.10 -7.90
N SER A 88 -9.62 -17.52 -7.29
CA SER A 88 -10.65 -16.76 -7.97
C SER A 88 -10.81 -15.39 -7.36
N ASN A 89 -11.06 -14.39 -8.20
CA ASN A 89 -11.49 -13.09 -7.72
C ASN A 89 -13.00 -13.13 -7.45
N ASN A 90 -13.50 -12.22 -6.64
CA ASN A 90 -14.94 -12.11 -6.34
C ASN A 90 -15.40 -10.67 -6.59
N ASP A 91 -16.70 -10.49 -6.81
CA ASP A 91 -17.30 -9.16 -6.74
C ASP A 91 -17.31 -8.66 -5.28
N LEU A 92 -17.47 -7.35 -5.09
CA LEU A 92 -17.60 -6.77 -3.76
C LEU A 92 -18.93 -6.01 -3.63
N VAL A 93 -19.69 -6.28 -2.57
CA VAL A 93 -20.93 -5.59 -2.24
C VAL A 93 -20.81 -4.97 -0.86
N LEU A 94 -21.06 -3.67 -0.74
CA LEU A 94 -21.05 -2.92 0.51
C LEU A 94 -22.46 -2.47 0.84
N TYR A 95 -22.92 -2.67 2.09
CA TYR A 95 -24.23 -2.19 2.53
C TYR A 95 -24.30 -1.96 4.03
N HIS A 96 -25.19 -1.04 4.43
CA HIS A 96 -25.43 -0.76 5.83
C HIS A 96 -26.30 -1.85 6.49
N HIS A 97 -25.99 -2.25 7.73
CA HIS A 97 -26.74 -3.32 8.42
C HIS A 97 -28.24 -3.01 8.62
N SER A 98 -28.63 -1.72 8.65
CA SER A 98 -30.05 -1.34 8.77
C SER A 98 -30.91 -1.77 7.58
N LEU A 99 -30.30 -2.07 6.43
CA LEU A 99 -31.02 -2.59 5.27
C LEU A 99 -31.52 -4.02 5.46
N GLN A 100 -30.96 -4.77 6.43
CA GLN A 100 -31.29 -6.17 6.66
C GLN A 100 -31.29 -6.97 5.35
N PHE A 101 -30.25 -6.72 4.54
CA PHE A 101 -30.15 -7.20 3.16
C PHE A 101 -30.10 -8.73 3.13
N ASN A 102 -31.02 -9.35 2.37
CA ASN A 102 -31.06 -10.79 2.22
C ASN A 102 -30.10 -11.23 1.11
N ILE A 103 -28.88 -11.60 1.49
CA ILE A 103 -27.85 -12.04 0.53
C ILE A 103 -28.25 -13.26 -0.31
N ASN A 104 -29.29 -14.00 0.07
CA ASN A 104 -29.80 -15.11 -0.73
C ASN A 104 -30.47 -14.65 -2.03
N GLU A 105 -30.99 -13.42 -2.04
CA GLU A 105 -31.63 -12.81 -3.21
C GLU A 105 -30.60 -12.24 -4.19
N TRP A 106 -29.31 -12.20 -3.81
CA TRP A 106 -28.27 -11.54 -4.59
C TRP A 106 -28.12 -12.09 -6.02
N LYS A 107 -28.28 -13.40 -6.22
CA LYS A 107 -28.16 -13.98 -7.56
C LYS A 107 -29.20 -13.39 -8.53
N GLU A 108 -30.45 -13.33 -8.10
CA GLU A 108 -31.57 -12.76 -8.87
C GLU A 108 -31.40 -11.25 -9.06
N ILE A 109 -30.99 -10.55 -8.01
CA ILE A 109 -30.68 -9.11 -8.05
C ILE A 109 -29.59 -8.82 -9.09
N ARG A 110 -28.47 -9.57 -9.05
CA ARG A 110 -27.32 -9.39 -9.95
C ARG A 110 -27.70 -9.65 -11.42
N GLU A 111 -28.53 -10.65 -11.69
CA GLU A 111 -29.05 -10.93 -13.04
C GLU A 111 -29.91 -9.77 -13.57
N ASN A 112 -30.72 -9.16 -12.69
CA ASN A 112 -31.57 -8.03 -13.01
C ASN A 112 -30.81 -6.69 -13.11
N LEU A 113 -29.51 -6.62 -12.81
CA LEU A 113 -28.73 -5.37 -12.99
C LEU A 113 -28.34 -5.09 -14.45
N LYS A 114 -28.51 -6.04 -15.37
CA LYS A 114 -28.16 -5.88 -16.79
C LYS A 114 -29.01 -4.80 -17.48
N GLY A 115 -28.41 -4.07 -18.42
CA GLY A 115 -29.10 -3.21 -19.40
C GLY A 115 -29.64 -1.86 -18.92
N TYR A 116 -29.31 -1.43 -17.69
CA TYR A 116 -29.86 -0.19 -17.10
C TYR A 116 -28.89 0.99 -17.20
N LYS A 117 -29.41 2.23 -17.30
CA LYS A 117 -28.62 3.42 -17.65
C LYS A 117 -28.84 4.66 -16.77
N ASP A 118 -29.72 4.65 -15.76
CA ASP A 118 -29.95 5.88 -14.98
C ASP A 118 -28.73 6.24 -14.15
N LYS A 119 -28.27 7.48 -14.32
CA LYS A 119 -27.01 7.99 -13.79
C LYS A 119 -27.28 8.87 -12.59
N VAL A 120 -26.51 8.65 -11.54
CA VAL A 120 -26.45 9.52 -10.36
C VAL A 120 -25.00 9.90 -10.07
N THR A 121 -24.79 11.05 -9.46
CA THR A 121 -23.48 11.53 -9.07
C THR A 121 -23.44 11.85 -7.58
N TYR A 122 -22.30 11.61 -6.96
CA TYR A 122 -22.05 11.91 -5.56
C TYR A 122 -20.74 12.66 -5.42
N ASN A 123 -20.75 13.74 -4.65
CA ASN A 123 -19.54 14.47 -4.28
C ASN A 123 -18.96 13.84 -3.01
N ILE A 124 -17.72 13.39 -3.10
CA ILE A 124 -17.01 12.76 -1.99
C ILE A 124 -15.74 13.56 -1.72
N ASN A 125 -15.47 13.83 -0.45
CA ASN A 125 -14.15 14.29 -0.06
C ASN A 125 -13.25 13.07 0.17
N GLU A 126 -12.28 12.87 -0.73
CA GLU A 126 -11.33 11.75 -0.64
C GLU A 126 -10.32 11.91 0.51
N GLU A 127 -10.40 12.97 1.32
CA GLU A 127 -9.53 13.18 2.50
C GLU A 127 -10.30 13.21 3.83
N GLU A 128 -11.63 13.20 3.81
CA GLU A 128 -12.45 13.35 5.03
C GLU A 128 -12.21 12.28 6.10
N TYR A 129 -11.70 11.12 5.70
CA TYR A 129 -11.43 9.99 6.58
C TYR A 129 -10.02 10.02 7.20
N THR A 130 -9.18 11.01 6.84
CA THR A 130 -7.89 11.27 7.52
C THR A 130 -8.07 12.06 8.82
N GLU A 131 -9.26 12.64 9.05
CA GLU A 131 -9.57 13.49 10.21
C GLU A 131 -10.35 12.78 11.33
N VAL A 132 -10.59 11.47 11.22
CA VAL A 132 -11.31 10.71 12.27
C VAL A 132 -10.46 10.71 13.56
N PRO A 133 -10.97 11.21 14.70
CA PRO A 133 -10.17 11.25 15.93
C PRO A 133 -9.79 9.85 16.42
N GLN A 134 -8.55 9.67 16.88
CA GLN A 134 -8.02 8.38 17.38
C GLN A 134 -8.96 7.67 18.38
N LYS A 135 -9.61 8.44 19.25
CA LYS A 135 -10.59 7.94 20.24
C LYS A 135 -11.76 7.16 19.60
N GLU A 136 -12.15 7.48 18.37
CA GLU A 136 -13.19 6.75 17.64
C GLU A 136 -12.68 5.40 17.12
N TYR A 137 -11.40 5.29 16.73
CA TYR A 137 -10.77 4.01 16.37
C TYR A 137 -10.63 3.08 17.58
N ASP A 138 -10.28 3.62 18.75
CA ASP A 138 -10.06 2.83 19.96
C ASP A 138 -11.35 2.15 20.46
N ARG A 139 -12.51 2.81 20.24
CA ARG A 139 -13.83 2.26 20.59
C ARG A 139 -14.17 0.95 19.87
N PHE A 140 -13.59 0.72 18.68
CA PHE A 140 -13.81 -0.53 17.94
C PHE A 140 -13.10 -1.74 18.53
N ARG A 141 -12.12 -1.50 19.42
CA ARG A 141 -11.37 -2.56 20.10
C ARG A 141 -11.96 -2.99 21.43
N TYR A 142 -12.95 -2.26 21.96
CA TYR A 142 -13.62 -2.62 23.21
C TYR A 142 -14.39 -3.93 23.03
N ARG A 143 -14.27 -4.82 24.00
CA ARG A 143 -14.88 -6.17 23.96
C ARG A 143 -16.41 -6.11 23.90
N GLU A 144 -16.96 -5.03 24.45
CA GLU A 144 -18.37 -4.68 24.50
C GLU A 144 -18.88 -4.13 23.17
N ASN A 145 -17.99 -3.61 22.30
CA ASN A 145 -18.39 -3.13 20.99
C ASN A 145 -18.79 -4.30 20.09
N LYS A 146 -20.06 -4.34 19.71
CA LYS A 146 -20.61 -5.32 18.75
C LYS A 146 -20.81 -4.75 17.36
N ASP A 147 -20.52 -3.47 17.18
CA ASP A 147 -20.59 -2.81 15.87
C ASP A 147 -19.27 -3.03 15.12
N GLY A 148 -19.24 -4.05 14.27
CA GLY A 148 -18.08 -4.48 13.49
C GLY A 148 -18.41 -4.68 12.02
N LEU A 149 -17.38 -4.85 11.20
CA LEU A 149 -17.56 -5.27 9.81
C LEU A 149 -17.84 -6.77 9.75
N HIS A 150 -19.00 -7.14 9.23
CA HIS A 150 -19.34 -8.52 8.96
C HIS A 150 -19.06 -8.83 7.49
N ILE A 151 -18.20 -9.82 7.25
CA ILE A 151 -17.85 -10.29 5.92
C ILE A 151 -18.54 -11.62 5.67
N LYS A 152 -19.26 -11.73 4.56
CA LYS A 152 -19.92 -12.97 4.09
C LYS A 152 -19.53 -13.21 2.64
N ARG A 153 -19.48 -14.46 2.20
CA ARG A 153 -19.30 -14.80 0.78
C ARG A 153 -20.46 -15.63 0.27
N LYS A 154 -20.96 -15.26 -0.91
CA LYS A 154 -21.97 -16.04 -1.66
C LYS A 154 -21.95 -15.65 -3.14
N TYR A 155 -22.19 -16.62 -4.03
CA TYR A 155 -22.34 -16.36 -5.47
C TYR A 155 -21.17 -15.60 -6.12
N GLU A 156 -19.93 -16.02 -5.82
CA GLU A 156 -18.71 -15.32 -6.26
C GLU A 156 -18.70 -13.83 -5.90
N THR A 157 -19.32 -13.47 -4.77
CA THR A 157 -19.42 -12.12 -4.26
C THR A 157 -19.09 -12.12 -2.77
N VAL A 158 -18.26 -11.18 -2.37
CA VAL A 158 -17.94 -10.88 -0.98
C VAL A 158 -18.80 -9.69 -0.55
N PHE A 159 -19.45 -9.83 0.60
CA PHE A 159 -20.41 -8.89 1.16
C PHE A 159 -19.83 -8.28 2.43
N PHE A 160 -19.74 -6.96 2.45
CA PHE A 160 -19.34 -6.17 3.61
C PHE A 160 -20.59 -5.51 4.18
N GLU A 161 -20.96 -5.95 5.37
CA GLU A 161 -22.06 -5.40 6.15
C GLU A 161 -21.47 -4.66 7.35
N GLY A 162 -21.86 -3.40 7.54
CA GLY A 162 -21.36 -2.59 8.65
C GLY A 162 -22.28 -1.41 8.95
N SER A 163 -22.00 -0.68 10.01
CA SER A 163 -22.65 0.60 10.28
C SER A 163 -21.98 1.73 9.50
N ALA A 164 -22.61 2.91 9.48
CA ALA A 164 -21.99 4.11 8.96
C ALA A 164 -20.63 4.38 9.63
N LYS A 165 -20.56 4.11 10.93
CA LYS A 165 -19.36 4.29 11.73
C LYS A 165 -18.26 3.28 11.36
N VAL A 166 -18.61 2.00 11.21
CA VAL A 166 -17.69 0.94 10.75
C VAL A 166 -17.05 1.35 9.43
N PHE A 167 -17.86 1.74 8.44
CA PHE A 167 -17.38 2.10 7.11
C PHE A 167 -16.51 3.36 7.13
N SER A 168 -16.90 4.39 7.90
CA SER A 168 -16.11 5.61 8.06
C SER A 168 -14.73 5.35 8.68
N ILE A 169 -14.62 4.42 9.63
CA ILE A 169 -13.33 4.07 10.25
C ILE A 169 -12.49 3.19 9.33
N MET A 170 -13.12 2.23 8.65
CA MET A 170 -12.43 1.39 7.69
C MET A 170 -11.84 2.17 6.52
N SER A 171 -12.48 3.25 6.06
CA SER A 171 -11.88 4.10 5.03
C SER A 171 -10.52 4.67 5.45
N GLY A 172 -10.37 5.06 6.72
CA GLY A 172 -9.10 5.51 7.28
C GLY A 172 -8.14 4.40 7.69
N ARG A 173 -8.47 3.12 7.46
CA ARG A 173 -7.60 1.94 7.64
C ARG A 173 -7.12 1.30 6.33
N LEU A 174 -7.39 1.96 5.21
CA LEU A 174 -6.98 1.50 3.87
C LEU A 174 -5.88 2.40 3.28
N ILE A 175 -5.28 3.27 4.09
CA ILE A 175 -4.18 4.15 3.67
C ILE A 175 -2.91 3.72 4.41
N PRO A 176 -2.02 2.91 3.79
CA PRO A 176 -0.73 2.64 4.40
C PRO A 176 0.05 3.95 4.64
N LEU A 177 1.12 3.92 5.45
CA LEU A 177 2.16 4.96 5.50
C LEU A 177 2.64 5.23 4.08
N SER A 178 2.04 6.23 3.46
CA SER A 178 2.17 6.50 2.05
C SER A 178 2.70 7.90 1.87
N GLU A 179 3.19 8.19 0.68
CA GLU A 179 3.61 9.53 0.32
C GLU A 179 2.49 10.57 0.56
N GLU A 180 1.21 10.17 0.57
CA GLU A 180 0.13 11.10 0.91
C GLU A 180 0.11 11.53 2.37
N LYS A 181 0.60 10.69 3.28
CA LYS A 181 0.73 11.03 4.69
C LYS A 181 2.03 11.81 4.96
N CYS A 182 3.14 11.37 4.38
CA CYS A 182 4.46 11.95 4.67
C CYS A 182 4.81 13.18 3.80
N GLN A 183 4.20 13.30 2.61
CA GLN A 183 4.39 14.39 1.64
C GLN A 183 5.87 14.73 1.37
N LEU A 184 6.72 13.70 1.27
CA LEU A 184 8.17 13.86 1.14
C LEU A 184 8.59 14.35 -0.24
N PHE A 185 7.87 13.94 -1.29
CA PHE A 185 8.20 14.29 -2.68
C PHE A 185 7.63 15.64 -3.12
N GLY A 186 6.48 16.05 -2.56
CA GLY A 186 5.79 17.27 -3.02
C GLY A 186 5.29 17.15 -4.47
N ASP A 187 5.35 18.24 -5.24
CA ASP A 187 4.99 18.22 -6.66
C ASP A 187 6.13 17.64 -7.52
N VAL A 188 5.83 16.54 -8.19
CA VAL A 188 6.76 15.82 -9.07
C VAL A 188 6.46 16.06 -10.56
N SER A 189 5.51 16.93 -10.88
CA SER A 189 5.13 17.25 -12.26
C SER A 189 6.33 17.79 -13.03
N GLY A 190 6.65 17.16 -14.16
CA GLY A 190 7.78 17.53 -15.00
C GLY A 190 9.15 17.15 -14.45
N LYS A 191 9.24 16.46 -13.30
CA LYS A 191 10.51 16.08 -12.66
C LYS A 191 11.08 14.78 -13.21
N LYS A 192 12.41 14.67 -13.17
CA LYS A 192 13.16 13.48 -13.53
C LYS A 192 13.47 12.66 -12.28
N MET A 193 13.05 11.40 -12.29
CA MET A 193 13.03 10.53 -11.11
C MET A 193 13.86 9.27 -11.34
N LEU A 194 14.66 8.87 -10.36
CA LEU A 194 15.39 7.60 -10.35
C LEU A 194 15.04 6.78 -9.10
N GLU A 195 14.62 5.53 -9.28
CA GLU A 195 14.45 4.57 -8.19
C GLU A 195 15.63 3.59 -8.09
N ILE A 196 16.23 3.50 -6.90
CA ILE A 196 17.28 2.53 -6.54
C ILE A 196 16.63 1.31 -5.90
N GLY A 197 16.74 0.15 -6.55
CA GLY A 197 16.04 -1.08 -6.16
C GLY A 197 14.56 -1.04 -6.56
N CYS A 198 14.28 -0.83 -7.85
CA CYS A 198 12.93 -0.55 -8.33
C CYS A 198 11.98 -1.76 -8.35
N GLY A 199 12.50 -2.99 -8.13
CA GLY A 199 11.69 -4.20 -8.06
C GLY A 199 10.79 -4.34 -9.29
N ASN A 200 9.49 -4.46 -9.05
CA ASN A 200 8.49 -4.63 -10.11
C ASN A 200 7.93 -3.30 -10.67
N GLY A 201 8.51 -2.15 -10.32
CA GLY A 201 8.18 -0.85 -10.90
C GLY A 201 6.92 -0.16 -10.38
N GLN A 202 6.33 -0.60 -9.26
CA GLN A 202 5.12 0.03 -8.71
C GLN A 202 5.35 1.49 -8.27
N SER A 203 6.48 1.80 -7.66
CA SER A 203 6.79 3.19 -7.26
C SER A 203 7.03 4.07 -8.49
N LEU A 204 7.65 3.53 -9.55
CA LEU A 204 7.77 4.22 -10.83
C LEU A 204 6.40 4.53 -11.44
N GLN A 205 5.46 3.57 -11.42
CA GLN A 205 4.08 3.82 -11.86
C GLN A 205 3.48 5.00 -11.08
N TYR A 206 3.60 4.97 -9.75
CA TYR A 206 3.07 5.99 -8.87
C TYR A 206 3.55 7.41 -9.23
N HIS A 207 4.84 7.58 -9.51
CA HIS A 207 5.37 8.88 -9.93
C HIS A 207 5.01 9.25 -11.38
N GLY A 208 4.90 8.27 -12.28
CA GLY A 208 4.44 8.50 -13.65
C GLY A 208 2.99 9.01 -13.71
N GLU A 209 2.10 8.44 -12.90
CA GLU A 209 0.70 8.89 -12.77
C GLU A 209 0.60 10.32 -12.19
N ARG A 210 1.63 10.75 -11.45
CA ARG A 210 1.80 12.12 -10.92
C ARG A 210 2.57 13.04 -11.87
N GLN A 211 2.63 12.69 -13.16
CA GLN A 211 3.18 13.53 -14.23
C GLN A 211 4.68 13.81 -14.12
N ALA A 212 5.46 12.92 -13.49
CA ALA A 212 6.91 12.93 -13.65
C ALA A 212 7.26 12.85 -15.15
N SER A 213 8.22 13.66 -15.60
CA SER A 213 8.58 13.74 -17.03
C SER A 213 9.39 12.54 -17.49
N GLU A 214 10.17 11.96 -16.58
CA GLU A 214 11.09 10.87 -16.89
C GLU A 214 11.28 9.96 -15.69
N LEU A 215 11.21 8.65 -15.95
CA LEU A 215 11.34 7.59 -14.94
C LEU A 215 12.56 6.73 -15.26
N TRP A 216 13.41 6.53 -14.27
CA TRP A 216 14.52 5.58 -14.31
C TRP A 216 14.42 4.63 -13.13
N GLY A 217 14.83 3.39 -13.31
CA GLY A 217 14.87 2.40 -12.23
C GLY A 217 16.04 1.45 -12.38
N ILE A 218 16.71 1.16 -11.26
CA ILE A 218 17.75 0.13 -11.21
C ILE A 218 17.37 -1.00 -10.27
N ASP A 219 17.69 -2.22 -10.64
CA ASP A 219 17.55 -3.40 -9.79
C ASP A 219 18.61 -4.43 -10.19
N ILE A 220 19.14 -5.17 -9.21
CA ILE A 220 20.14 -6.21 -9.47
C ILE A 220 19.53 -7.43 -10.19
N SER A 221 18.23 -7.64 -10.05
CA SER A 221 17.50 -8.79 -10.57
C SER A 221 16.94 -8.54 -11.96
N GLU A 222 17.45 -9.29 -12.94
CA GLU A 222 16.93 -9.30 -14.31
C GLU A 222 15.43 -9.61 -14.38
N LYS A 223 14.98 -10.56 -13.56
CA LYS A 223 13.56 -10.93 -13.46
C LYS A 223 12.68 -9.78 -12.96
N GLN A 224 13.21 -8.92 -12.07
CA GLN A 224 12.48 -7.76 -11.59
C GLN A 224 12.42 -6.68 -12.66
N ILE A 225 13.53 -6.42 -13.36
CA ILE A 225 13.57 -5.50 -14.50
C ILE A 225 12.57 -5.89 -15.59
N GLU A 226 12.47 -7.18 -15.93
CA GLU A 226 11.47 -7.68 -16.88
C GLU A 226 10.04 -7.41 -16.41
N LYS A 227 9.75 -7.68 -15.12
CA LYS A 227 8.43 -7.42 -14.51
C LYS A 227 8.09 -5.94 -14.48
N ALA A 228 9.04 -5.09 -14.10
CA ALA A 228 8.88 -3.63 -14.12
C ALA A 228 8.54 -3.13 -15.52
N LYS A 229 9.26 -3.62 -16.54
CA LYS A 229 9.01 -3.25 -17.93
C LYS A 229 7.60 -3.65 -18.38
N GLN A 230 7.18 -4.88 -18.10
CA GLN A 230 5.85 -5.36 -18.44
C GLN A 230 4.75 -4.56 -17.71
N HIS A 231 4.95 -4.32 -16.41
CA HIS A 231 4.01 -3.59 -15.57
C HIS A 231 3.81 -2.15 -16.04
N LEU A 232 4.90 -1.40 -16.24
CA LEU A 232 4.84 -0.01 -16.70
C LEU A 232 4.22 0.10 -18.10
N THR A 233 4.59 -0.82 -19.01
CA THR A 233 4.00 -0.87 -20.36
C THR A 233 2.48 -1.08 -20.29
N ALA A 234 2.01 -1.98 -19.42
CA ALA A 234 0.57 -2.23 -19.22
C ALA A 234 -0.17 -1.00 -18.66
N CYS A 235 0.53 -0.14 -17.92
CA CYS A 235 0.02 1.13 -17.41
C CYS A 235 0.15 2.30 -18.41
N GLY A 236 0.69 2.07 -19.61
CA GLY A 236 0.94 3.12 -20.60
C GLY A 236 2.09 4.07 -20.22
N LEU A 237 3.00 3.61 -19.36
CA LEU A 237 4.18 4.35 -18.90
C LEU A 237 5.45 3.74 -19.48
N SER A 238 6.48 4.57 -19.64
CA SER A 238 7.83 4.13 -20.02
C SER A 238 8.84 4.55 -18.96
N ALA A 239 9.86 3.72 -18.77
CA ALA A 239 10.98 4.02 -17.90
C ALA A 239 12.28 3.45 -18.48
N ASN A 240 13.40 4.10 -18.18
CA ASN A 240 14.74 3.58 -18.44
C ASN A 240 15.12 2.62 -17.31
N LEU A 241 15.06 1.32 -17.59
CA LEU A 241 15.30 0.27 -16.60
C LEU A 241 16.67 -0.35 -16.82
N ILE A 242 17.50 -0.37 -15.77
CA ILE A 242 18.89 -0.84 -15.83
C ILE A 242 19.09 -1.96 -14.82
N ARG A 243 19.61 -3.08 -15.29
CA ARG A 243 20.04 -4.16 -14.41
C ARG A 243 21.44 -3.85 -13.87
N SER A 244 21.54 -3.50 -12.60
CA SER A 244 22.82 -3.22 -11.95
C SER A 244 22.72 -3.34 -10.43
N PRO A 245 23.79 -3.77 -9.73
CA PRO A 245 23.98 -3.41 -8.33
C PRO A 245 23.96 -1.89 -8.15
N MET A 246 23.53 -1.41 -6.99
CA MET A 246 23.45 0.03 -6.70
C MET A 246 24.84 0.66 -6.41
N GLU A 247 25.83 -0.19 -6.20
CA GLU A 247 27.24 0.14 -6.00
C GLU A 247 28.03 0.26 -7.31
N GLU A 248 27.42 -0.01 -8.46
CA GLU A 248 28.16 -0.03 -9.71
C GLU A 248 27.82 1.19 -10.57
N GLU A 249 28.82 1.67 -11.31
CA GLU A 249 28.59 2.63 -12.38
C GLU A 249 27.89 1.91 -13.55
N CYS A 250 26.68 2.35 -13.87
CA CYS A 250 25.81 1.63 -14.81
C CYS A 250 25.21 2.54 -15.89
N GLY A 251 25.91 3.61 -16.26
CA GLY A 251 25.50 4.52 -17.33
C GLY A 251 24.32 5.43 -16.98
N ILE A 252 24.04 5.58 -15.68
CA ILE A 252 23.11 6.60 -15.18
C ILE A 252 23.79 7.97 -15.34
N PRO A 253 23.10 8.97 -15.91
CA PRO A 253 23.66 10.30 -16.09
C PRO A 253 23.88 11.02 -14.75
N GLU A 254 24.99 11.72 -14.64
CA GLU A 254 25.31 12.60 -13.52
C GLU A 254 24.59 13.95 -13.60
N ASP A 255 24.39 14.60 -12.45
CA ASP A 255 23.72 15.90 -12.29
C ASP A 255 22.42 16.02 -13.09
N TYR A 256 21.62 14.94 -13.10
CA TYR A 256 20.51 14.77 -14.02
C TYR A 256 19.13 14.69 -13.36
N PHE A 257 19.06 14.07 -12.18
CA PHE A 257 17.79 13.80 -11.52
C PHE A 257 17.40 14.90 -10.54
N ASP A 258 16.10 15.19 -10.49
CA ASP A 258 15.54 16.06 -9.45
C ASP A 258 15.33 15.29 -8.15
N PHE A 259 14.92 14.01 -8.29
CA PHE A 259 14.78 13.08 -7.19
C PHE A 259 15.45 11.75 -7.49
N VAL A 260 16.16 11.23 -6.49
CA VAL A 260 16.53 9.82 -6.38
C VAL A 260 15.81 9.28 -5.16
N TYR A 261 15.29 8.06 -5.25
CA TYR A 261 14.64 7.44 -4.10
C TYR A 261 14.82 5.93 -4.03
N SER A 262 14.63 5.36 -2.85
CA SER A 262 14.78 3.92 -2.65
C SER A 262 13.85 3.43 -1.54
N ILE A 263 12.93 2.54 -1.91
CA ILE A 263 11.95 1.99 -0.97
C ILE A 263 12.39 0.58 -0.59
N TYR A 264 12.85 0.39 0.65
CA TYR A 264 13.27 -0.91 1.15
C TYR A 264 14.34 -1.62 0.29
N ALA A 265 15.33 -0.87 -0.21
CA ALA A 265 16.48 -1.46 -0.91
C ALA A 265 17.86 -1.06 -0.37
N ILE A 266 18.05 0.19 0.09
CA ILE A 266 19.37 0.71 0.54
C ILE A 266 20.09 -0.19 1.54
N GLY A 267 19.39 -0.85 2.47
CA GLY A 267 20.05 -1.68 3.47
C GLY A 267 20.78 -2.90 2.91
N TRP A 268 20.46 -3.33 1.69
CA TRP A 268 21.15 -4.43 1.00
C TRP A 268 22.54 -4.05 0.48
N THR A 269 22.88 -2.76 0.45
CA THR A 269 24.16 -2.35 -0.11
C THR A 269 25.33 -2.93 0.67
N THR A 270 26.41 -3.31 -0.03
CA THR A 270 27.67 -3.73 0.57
C THR A 270 28.60 -2.56 0.87
N ASP A 271 28.48 -1.46 0.12
CA ASP A 271 29.25 -0.23 0.29
C ASP A 271 28.31 0.99 0.35
N LEU A 272 27.83 1.30 1.56
CA LEU A 272 26.88 2.38 1.79
C LEU A 272 27.45 3.75 1.43
N GLU A 273 28.73 4.01 1.73
CA GLU A 273 29.36 5.31 1.43
C GLU A 273 29.52 5.50 -0.08
N GLY A 274 29.97 4.45 -0.80
CA GLY A 274 30.06 4.48 -2.25
C GLY A 274 28.69 4.61 -2.93
N THR A 275 27.68 3.89 -2.44
CA THR A 275 26.30 4.00 -2.95
C THR A 275 25.73 5.41 -2.75
N PHE A 276 25.89 6.01 -1.56
CA PHE A 276 25.40 7.37 -1.34
C PHE A 276 26.19 8.41 -2.14
N SER A 277 27.49 8.21 -2.34
CA SER A 277 28.30 9.06 -3.21
C SER A 277 27.85 9.00 -4.67
N ARG A 278 27.50 7.82 -5.19
CA ARG A 278 26.89 7.66 -6.52
C ARG A 278 25.52 8.31 -6.62
N ILE A 279 24.66 8.09 -5.63
CA ILE A 279 23.33 8.74 -5.59
C ILE A 279 23.49 10.26 -5.60
N ALA A 280 24.48 10.80 -4.89
CA ALA A 280 24.81 12.22 -4.95
C ALA A 280 25.28 12.64 -6.36
N SER A 281 26.10 11.86 -7.06
CA SER A 281 26.54 12.21 -8.42
C SER A 281 25.39 12.23 -9.43
N TYR A 282 24.39 11.36 -9.28
CA TYR A 282 23.21 11.34 -10.17
C TYR A 282 22.28 12.55 -9.98
N LEU A 283 22.20 13.08 -8.76
CA LEU A 283 21.33 14.21 -8.43
C LEU A 283 21.89 15.53 -8.95
N LYS A 284 21.02 16.40 -9.45
CA LYS A 284 21.36 17.83 -9.62
C LYS A 284 21.73 18.46 -8.27
N LYS A 285 22.40 19.62 -8.31
CA LYS A 285 22.50 20.50 -7.15
C LYS A 285 21.10 20.80 -6.59
N GLU A 286 20.95 20.78 -5.26
CA GLU A 286 19.67 20.90 -4.53
C GLU A 286 18.67 19.76 -4.80
N GLY A 287 19.10 18.69 -5.49
CA GLY A 287 18.31 17.50 -5.73
C GLY A 287 18.03 16.73 -4.44
N VAL A 288 16.94 15.97 -4.43
CA VAL A 288 16.43 15.32 -3.22
C VAL A 288 16.64 13.81 -3.29
N PHE A 289 17.19 13.26 -2.21
CA PHE A 289 17.28 11.82 -1.98
C PHE A 289 16.29 11.41 -0.88
N ILE A 290 15.41 10.44 -1.17
CA ILE A 290 14.47 9.87 -0.18
C ILE A 290 14.66 8.37 -0.09
N PHE A 291 14.86 7.81 1.11
CA PHE A 291 14.89 6.36 1.24
C PHE A 291 14.24 5.86 2.53
N SER A 292 13.78 4.62 2.49
CA SER A 292 13.26 3.90 3.64
C SER A 292 13.95 2.56 3.82
N TRP A 293 14.07 2.14 5.08
CA TRP A 293 14.60 0.82 5.42
C TRP A 293 14.04 0.32 6.76
N SER A 294 14.20 -0.98 7.01
CA SER A 294 13.89 -1.58 8.31
C SER A 294 14.68 -0.89 9.41
N HIS A 295 14.01 -0.55 10.51
CA HIS A 295 14.66 0.09 11.65
C HIS A 295 15.63 -0.89 12.36
N PRO A 296 16.88 -0.48 12.68
CA PRO A 296 17.90 -1.39 13.22
C PRO A 296 17.55 -2.02 14.58
N ILE A 297 16.63 -1.41 15.34
CA ILE A 297 16.14 -1.96 16.62
C ILE A 297 15.54 -3.37 16.48
N HIS A 298 14.97 -3.71 15.31
CA HIS A 298 14.31 -5.00 15.07
C HIS A 298 15.23 -6.20 15.31
N LYS A 299 16.53 -5.99 15.16
CA LYS A 299 17.53 -7.05 15.22
C LYS A 299 18.13 -7.21 16.60
N CYS A 300 18.01 -6.16 17.41
CA CYS A 300 18.37 -6.18 18.82
C CYS A 300 17.30 -6.87 19.66
N VAL A 301 16.06 -6.81 19.21
CA VAL A 301 14.90 -7.29 19.96
C VAL A 301 14.43 -8.66 19.49
N VAL A 302 14.34 -9.60 20.42
CA VAL A 302 13.68 -10.90 20.24
C VAL A 302 12.47 -11.02 21.15
N GLU A 303 11.56 -11.93 20.83
CA GLU A 303 10.43 -12.28 21.69
C GLU A 303 10.78 -13.54 22.50
N GLU A 304 10.78 -13.43 23.82
CA GLU A 304 11.04 -14.53 24.74
C GLU A 304 9.99 -14.50 25.87
N ASN A 305 9.29 -15.62 26.07
CA ASN A 305 8.27 -15.75 27.13
C ASN A 305 7.26 -14.59 27.16
N ASN A 306 6.69 -14.24 26.00
CA ASN A 306 5.77 -13.11 25.81
C ASN A 306 6.34 -11.72 26.22
N ARG A 307 7.66 -11.56 26.23
CA ARG A 307 8.34 -10.27 26.45
C ARG A 307 9.29 -9.99 25.30
N PHE A 308 9.46 -8.70 25.00
CA PHE A 308 10.53 -8.27 24.13
C PHE A 308 11.81 -8.08 24.94
N VAL A 309 12.87 -8.78 24.53
CA VAL A 309 14.18 -8.76 25.20
C VAL A 309 15.22 -8.26 24.21
N LEU A 310 16.04 -7.31 24.65
CA LEU A 310 17.24 -6.90 23.92
C LEU A 310 18.30 -7.99 24.10
N ASN A 311 18.53 -8.80 23.06
CA ASN A 311 19.50 -9.91 23.12
C ASN A 311 20.70 -9.73 22.18
N LYS A 312 20.69 -8.72 21.28
CA LYS A 312 21.85 -8.34 20.47
C LYS A 312 22.28 -6.91 20.75
N ARG A 313 23.56 -6.64 20.45
CA ARG A 313 24.18 -5.32 20.58
C ARG A 313 23.75 -4.44 19.42
N TYR A 314 23.16 -3.29 19.71
CA TYR A 314 22.75 -2.32 18.68
C TYR A 314 23.90 -1.77 17.82
N PHE A 315 25.10 -1.75 18.36
CA PHE A 315 26.29 -1.25 17.67
C PHE A 315 27.04 -2.32 16.88
N ASP A 316 26.57 -3.57 16.88
CA ASP A 316 27.17 -4.66 16.11
C ASP A 316 26.61 -4.65 14.68
N GLU A 317 27.41 -4.17 13.74
CA GLU A 317 27.06 -4.04 12.32
C GLU A 317 27.71 -5.18 11.50
N SER A 318 28.11 -6.27 12.16
CA SER A 318 28.72 -7.43 11.49
C SER A 318 27.75 -8.06 10.49
N TRP A 319 28.30 -8.56 9.38
CA TRP A 319 27.53 -9.30 8.38
C TRP A 319 27.02 -10.62 8.96
N TYR A 320 25.78 -10.95 8.68
CA TYR A 320 25.17 -12.23 9.07
C TYR A 320 24.32 -12.80 7.94
N PRO A 321 24.15 -14.13 7.87
CA PRO A 321 23.30 -14.76 6.86
C PRO A 321 21.82 -14.48 7.15
N VAL A 322 21.08 -14.11 6.11
CA VAL A 322 19.62 -13.99 6.17
C VAL A 322 19.02 -15.39 6.28
N SER A 323 17.93 -15.53 7.05
CA SER A 323 17.29 -16.84 7.24
C SER A 323 16.90 -17.46 5.89
N PRO A 324 17.12 -18.76 5.68
CA PRO A 324 16.64 -19.49 4.49
C PRO A 324 15.12 -19.35 4.26
N ASP A 325 14.36 -19.06 5.32
CA ASP A 325 12.92 -18.80 5.25
C ASP A 325 12.57 -17.53 4.47
N PHE A 326 13.52 -16.58 4.37
CA PHE A 326 13.38 -15.31 3.64
C PHE A 326 14.02 -15.34 2.26
N CYS A 327 15.06 -16.15 2.03
CA CYS A 327 15.70 -16.29 0.73
C CYS A 327 16.27 -17.70 0.52
N GLN A 328 16.06 -18.27 -0.67
CA GLN A 328 16.80 -19.46 -1.11
C GLN A 328 18.18 -19.02 -1.62
N GLY A 329 19.23 -19.14 -0.79
CA GLY A 329 20.63 -18.84 -1.13
C GLY A 329 21.44 -18.23 0.02
N ASP A 330 22.73 -17.99 -0.20
CA ASP A 330 23.66 -17.37 0.76
C ASP A 330 23.57 -15.84 0.69
N LEU A 331 22.47 -15.27 1.17
CA LEU A 331 22.30 -13.82 1.29
C LEU A 331 22.82 -13.37 2.66
N THR A 332 23.61 -12.29 2.71
CA THR A 332 24.03 -11.69 3.98
C THR A 332 23.52 -10.25 4.10
N LEU A 333 23.26 -9.82 5.32
CA LEU A 333 22.86 -8.45 5.64
C LEU A 333 23.74 -7.92 6.78
N SER A 334 23.89 -6.60 6.84
CA SER A 334 24.44 -5.87 7.98
C SER A 334 23.39 -4.89 8.47
N ASP A 335 22.98 -5.02 9.74
CA ASP A 335 22.06 -4.07 10.35
C ASP A 335 22.85 -2.88 10.87
N ARG A 336 22.90 -1.85 10.06
CA ARG A 336 23.66 -0.64 10.39
C ARG A 336 22.91 0.23 11.37
N LYS A 337 23.64 0.90 12.27
CA LYS A 337 23.08 1.93 13.15
C LYS A 337 22.51 3.07 12.31
N LEU A 338 21.52 3.77 12.84
CA LEU A 338 21.04 5.02 12.23
C LEU A 338 22.17 6.03 12.00
N SER A 339 23.10 6.16 12.95
CA SER A 339 24.26 7.05 12.82
C SER A 339 25.14 6.70 11.61
N THR A 340 25.21 5.43 11.21
CA THR A 340 25.99 4.98 10.06
C THR A 340 25.36 5.48 8.76
N TYR A 341 24.04 5.42 8.63
CA TYR A 341 23.31 6.03 7.51
C TYR A 341 23.47 7.55 7.50
N ILE A 342 23.25 8.21 8.64
CA ILE A 342 23.31 9.67 8.78
C ILE A 342 24.70 10.20 8.42
N ASN A 343 25.76 9.57 8.93
CA ASN A 343 27.13 9.99 8.66
C ASN A 343 27.53 9.73 7.21
N ALA A 344 27.06 8.62 6.60
CA ALA A 344 27.30 8.35 5.18
C ALA A 344 26.64 9.40 4.29
N LEU A 345 25.41 9.84 4.61
CA LEU A 345 24.74 10.94 3.91
C LEU A 345 25.55 12.25 4.02
N ALA A 346 25.95 12.60 5.24
CA ALA A 346 26.73 13.82 5.48
C ALA A 346 28.05 13.84 4.69
N LYS A 347 28.78 12.70 4.67
CA LYS A 347 30.01 12.54 3.88
C LYS A 347 29.76 12.67 2.38
N ALA A 348 28.64 12.16 1.88
CA ALA A 348 28.25 12.25 0.47
C ALA A 348 27.71 13.64 0.07
N GLY A 349 27.72 14.63 0.99
CA GLY A 349 27.31 16.01 0.69
C GLY A 349 25.81 16.25 0.82
N PHE A 350 25.10 15.45 1.62
CA PHE A 350 23.68 15.64 1.89
C PHE A 350 23.42 16.37 3.22
N VAL A 351 22.38 17.20 3.23
CA VAL A 351 21.73 17.69 4.45
C VAL A 351 20.41 16.95 4.64
N ILE A 352 20.20 16.39 5.83
CA ILE A 352 18.93 15.75 6.17
C ILE A 352 17.88 16.84 6.43
N GLU A 353 16.80 16.82 5.66
CA GLU A 353 15.66 17.72 5.84
C GLU A 353 14.64 17.14 6.81
N GLN A 354 14.45 15.81 6.77
CA GLN A 354 13.49 15.12 7.60
C GLN A 354 13.90 13.67 7.83
N MET A 355 13.63 13.19 9.03
CA MET A 355 13.73 11.78 9.41
C MET A 355 12.44 11.38 10.11
N ILE A 356 11.86 10.25 9.69
CA ILE A 356 10.59 9.72 10.22
C ILE A 356 10.85 8.33 10.78
N GLU A 357 10.43 8.10 12.01
CA GLU A 357 10.49 6.81 12.71
C GLU A 357 9.09 6.46 13.24
N GLU A 358 8.10 6.57 12.36
CA GLU A 358 6.72 6.21 12.68
C GLU A 358 6.44 4.78 12.21
N THR A 359 5.80 4.00 13.07
CA THR A 359 5.08 2.81 12.62
C THR A 359 3.71 3.21 12.13
N ASP A 360 3.23 2.56 11.07
CA ASP A 360 1.91 2.80 10.54
C ASP A 360 0.85 2.65 11.64
N SER A 361 0.06 3.70 11.83
CA SER A 361 -1.05 3.70 12.77
C SER A 361 -1.99 2.53 12.52
N GLU A 362 -2.19 2.11 11.27
CA GLU A 362 -3.02 0.96 10.92
C GLU A 362 -2.43 -0.36 11.44
N ILE A 363 -1.10 -0.54 11.35
CA ILE A 363 -0.38 -1.73 11.86
C ILE A 363 -0.41 -1.76 13.39
N ILE A 364 -0.15 -0.62 14.06
CA ILE A 364 -0.28 -0.48 15.52
C ILE A 364 -1.70 -0.86 15.97
N GLN A 365 -2.67 -0.61 15.10
CA GLN A 365 -4.08 -0.80 15.36
C GLN A 365 -4.63 -2.22 15.07
N MET A 366 -3.82 -3.12 14.50
CA MET A 366 -4.23 -4.51 14.26
C MET A 366 -4.37 -5.28 15.59
N GLN A 367 -5.44 -6.07 15.73
CA GLN A 367 -5.71 -6.94 16.89
C GLN A 367 -5.26 -8.39 16.66
N ASP A 368 -4.30 -8.61 15.77
CA ASP A 368 -3.66 -9.92 15.63
C ASP A 368 -2.52 -10.04 16.65
N GLU A 369 -2.87 -10.40 17.88
CA GLU A 369 -1.92 -10.66 18.96
C GLU A 369 -1.10 -11.94 18.74
N ASN A 370 -1.35 -12.72 17.68
CA ASN A 370 -0.51 -13.85 17.30
C ASN A 370 0.53 -13.46 16.23
N ASN A 371 0.40 -12.28 15.62
CA ASN A 371 1.34 -11.79 14.63
C ASN A 371 2.52 -11.04 15.28
N ASN A 372 3.70 -11.63 15.18
CA ASN A 372 4.94 -11.08 15.74
C ASN A 372 5.21 -9.64 15.23
N PHE A 373 4.98 -9.40 13.94
CA PHE A 373 5.21 -8.10 13.33
C PHE A 373 4.30 -7.00 13.93
N VAL A 374 3.01 -7.31 14.17
CA VAL A 374 2.05 -6.39 14.81
C VAL A 374 2.46 -6.08 16.26
N LYS A 375 2.93 -7.07 17.02
CA LYS A 375 3.43 -6.83 18.39
C LYS A 375 4.63 -5.90 18.40
N ARG A 376 5.58 -6.10 17.48
CA ARG A 376 6.78 -5.27 17.33
C ARG A 376 6.43 -3.83 16.96
N ALA A 377 5.56 -3.68 15.96
CA ALA A 377 5.06 -2.42 15.44
C ALA A 377 4.44 -1.50 16.52
N LYS A 378 3.79 -2.08 17.54
CA LYS A 378 3.20 -1.36 18.68
C LYS A 378 4.22 -0.84 19.68
N MET A 379 5.43 -1.42 19.71
CA MET A 379 6.42 -1.18 20.76
C MET A 379 7.61 -0.35 20.28
N PHE A 380 7.95 -0.43 18.99
CA PHE A 380 9.09 0.27 18.41
C PHE A 380 8.88 0.50 16.90
N PRO A 381 9.57 1.50 16.31
CA PRO A 381 9.47 1.81 14.88
C PRO A 381 9.84 0.62 14.02
N VAL A 382 8.98 0.30 13.04
CA VAL A 382 9.25 -0.73 12.01
C VAL A 382 10.22 -0.26 10.95
N THR A 383 10.08 1.01 10.59
CA THR A 383 10.72 1.62 9.43
C THR A 383 11.32 2.93 9.88
N PHE A 384 12.44 3.30 9.28
CA PHE A 384 12.84 4.70 9.23
C PHE A 384 12.80 5.19 7.79
N VAL A 385 12.46 6.47 7.62
CA VAL A 385 12.47 7.16 6.33
C VAL A 385 13.31 8.42 6.47
N ILE A 386 14.18 8.69 5.50
CA ILE A 386 14.98 9.91 5.46
C ILE A 386 14.70 10.63 4.15
N LYS A 387 14.50 11.95 4.25
CA LYS A 387 14.56 12.90 3.14
C LYS A 387 15.79 13.77 3.34
N ALA A 388 16.65 13.80 2.34
CA ALA A 388 17.89 14.57 2.36
C ALA A 388 18.06 15.34 1.04
N ARG A 389 18.73 16.49 1.11
CA ARG A 389 19.02 17.36 -0.04
C ARG A 389 20.52 17.40 -0.31
N LYS A 390 20.91 17.26 -1.58
CA LYS A 390 22.30 17.44 -2.04
C LYS A 390 22.66 18.93 -2.01
N LEU A 391 23.80 19.27 -1.38
CA LEU A 391 24.35 20.63 -1.29
C LEU A 391 24.93 21.17 -2.61
#